data_AF-A0A374AH84-F1
#
_entry.id   AF-A0A374AH84-F1
#
_cell.length_a   1.000
_cell.length_b   1.000
_cell.length_c   1.000
_cell.angle_alpha   90.00
_cell.angle_beta   90.00
_cell.angle_gamma   90.00
#
_symmetry.space_group_name_H-M   'P 1'
#
loop_
_entity.id
_entity.type
_entity.pdbx_description
1 polymer ?
#
loop_
_entity_poly.entity_id
_entity_poly.type
_entity_poly.pdbx_seq_one_letter_code
_entity_poly.pdbx_strand_id
1 'polypeptide(L)'
;MDNLTATRSLCNAIANTFYPDNATIEFALFNEGIDAKAEATPKDPMIFRVAARLVIGYVENSRSENGVSTSVMSEEALKQSLSIWCGHYGLDADEVLSDYMRVIEDGTHLW
;
A
#
# COMPACT_ATOMS: atom_id res chain seq x y z
N MET A 1 -4.60 15.52 10.84
CA MET A 1 -4.12 14.90 9.59
C MET A 1 -5.33 14.24 8.95
N ASP A 2 -5.52 14.33 7.64
CA ASP A 2 -6.63 13.65 6.95
C ASP A 2 -6.21 12.25 6.45
N ASN A 3 -7.18 11.43 6.06
CA ASN A 3 -6.95 10.07 5.57
C ASN A 3 -6.03 10.03 4.34
N LEU A 4 -6.15 11.01 3.45
CA LEU A 4 -5.29 11.15 2.28
C LEU A 4 -3.83 11.35 2.67
N THR A 5 -3.54 12.30 3.57
CA THR A 5 -2.19 12.57 4.05
C THR A 5 -1.64 11.39 4.84
N ALA A 6 -2.44 10.75 5.68
CA ALA A 6 -2.05 9.56 6.43
C ALA A 6 -1.65 8.41 5.49
N THR A 7 -2.46 8.13 4.48
CA THR A 7 -2.19 7.09 3.48
C THR A 7 -0.92 7.38 2.70
N ARG A 8 -0.72 8.63 2.24
CA ARG A 8 0.50 9.05 1.55
C ARG A 8 1.74 8.85 2.41
N SER A 9 1.68 9.29 3.66
CA SER A 9 2.79 9.15 4.61
C SER A 9 3.11 7.68 4.87
N LEU A 10 2.10 6.80 4.96
CA LEU A 10 2.32 5.36 5.11
C LEU A 10 2.93 4.72 3.87
N CYS A 11 2.47 5.08 2.67
CA CYS A 11 3.07 4.60 1.42
C CYS A 11 4.58 4.87 1.39
N ASN A 12 4.98 6.09 1.73
CA ASN A 12 6.38 6.49 1.81
C ASN A 12 7.14 5.80 2.96
N ALA A 13 6.49 5.59 4.10
CA ALA A 13 7.11 4.95 5.26
C ALA A 13 7.31 3.43 5.05
N ILE A 14 6.45 2.77 4.26
CA ILE A 14 6.59 1.36 3.88
C ILE A 14 7.64 1.23 2.77
N ALA A 15 7.54 2.05 1.72
CA ALA A 15 8.48 2.11 0.61
C ALA A 15 8.92 3.55 0.34
N ASN A 16 10.14 3.88 0.75
CA ASN A 16 10.71 5.23 0.71
C ASN A 16 10.85 5.86 -0.70
N THR A 17 10.72 5.07 -1.76
CA THR A 17 10.74 5.54 -3.15
C THR A 17 9.35 5.69 -3.76
N PHE A 18 8.28 5.41 -3.01
CA PHE A 18 6.92 5.48 -3.50
C PHE A 18 6.19 6.73 -2.99
N TYR A 19 5.73 7.55 -3.94
CA TYR A 19 5.01 8.79 -3.68
C TYR A 19 3.76 8.84 -4.58
N PRO A 20 2.68 8.12 -4.23
CA PRO A 20 1.46 8.12 -5.03
C PRO A 20 0.86 9.52 -5.08
N ASP A 21 0.32 9.87 -6.24
CA ASP A 21 -0.43 11.11 -6.42
C ASP A 21 -1.78 11.07 -5.68
N ASN A 22 -2.39 12.24 -5.49
CA ASN A 22 -3.62 12.36 -4.70
C ASN A 22 -4.78 11.59 -5.32
N ALA A 23 -4.92 11.57 -6.64
CA ALA A 23 -6.05 10.93 -7.28
C ALA A 23 -5.98 9.41 -7.12
N THR A 24 -4.79 8.83 -7.19
CA THR A 24 -4.56 7.41 -6.90
C THR A 24 -4.95 7.06 -5.46
N ILE A 25 -4.56 7.89 -4.48
CA ILE A 25 -4.92 7.66 -3.07
C ILE A 25 -6.43 7.83 -2.84
N GLU A 26 -7.02 8.89 -3.38
CA GLU A 26 -8.46 9.17 -3.28
C GLU A 26 -9.29 8.02 -3.86
N PHE A 27 -8.87 7.48 -5.02
CA PHE A 27 -9.51 6.33 -5.64
C PHE A 27 -9.42 5.07 -4.76
N ALA A 28 -8.23 4.78 -4.21
CA ALA A 28 -8.05 3.62 -3.35
C ALA A 28 -8.84 3.71 -2.04
N LEU A 29 -8.93 4.91 -1.44
CA LEU A 29 -9.76 5.16 -0.26
C LEU A 29 -11.26 5.06 -0.59
N PHE A 30 -11.67 5.58 -1.75
CA PHE A 30 -13.05 5.49 -2.23
C PHE A 30 -13.52 4.04 -2.37
N ASN A 31 -12.68 3.15 -2.92
CA ASN A 31 -13.01 1.73 -3.07
C ASN A 31 -13.26 1.01 -1.73
N GLU A 32 -12.69 1.53 -0.64
CA GLU A 32 -12.91 1.03 0.72
C GLU A 32 -14.01 1.80 1.47
N GLY A 33 -14.70 2.74 0.82
CA GLY A 33 -15.73 3.58 1.43
C GLY A 33 -15.19 4.60 2.43
N ILE A 34 -13.91 4.96 2.35
CA ILE A 34 -13.24 5.87 3.27
C ILE A 34 -13.20 7.28 2.67
N ASP A 35 -13.70 8.27 3.41
CA ASP A 35 -13.58 9.68 3.01
C ASP A 35 -12.13 10.16 3.17
N ALA A 36 -11.51 10.51 2.04
CA ALA A 36 -10.15 11.02 1.97
C ALA A 36 -9.91 12.28 2.82
N LYS A 37 -10.95 13.10 3.01
CA LYS A 37 -10.88 14.39 3.74
C LYS A 37 -11.26 14.28 5.21
N ALA A 38 -11.77 13.14 5.65
CA ALA A 38 -12.07 12.90 7.06
C ALA A 38 -10.79 12.88 7.90
N GLU A 39 -10.93 13.21 9.18
CA GLU A 39 -9.81 13.17 10.13
C GLU A 39 -9.29 11.74 10.29
N ALA A 40 -7.97 11.58 10.14
CA ALA A 40 -7.34 10.27 10.23
C ALA A 40 -7.32 9.75 11.67
N THR A 41 -7.74 8.51 11.84
CA THR A 41 -7.62 7.81 13.12
C THR A 41 -6.20 7.25 13.27
N PRO A 42 -5.51 7.52 14.39
CA PRO A 42 -4.19 6.93 14.64
C PRO A 42 -4.24 5.40 14.61
N LYS A 43 -3.31 4.80 13.86
CA LYS A 43 -3.20 3.35 13.69
C LYS A 43 -4.46 2.68 13.10
N ASP A 44 -5.17 3.40 12.23
CA ASP A 44 -6.30 2.83 11.50
C ASP A 44 -5.83 1.65 10.60
N PRO A 45 -6.30 0.41 10.86
CA PRO A 45 -5.87 -0.76 10.10
C PRO A 45 -6.34 -0.71 8.64
N MET A 46 -7.44 -0.04 8.33
CA MET A 46 -7.94 0.08 6.95
C MET A 46 -7.07 1.04 6.13
N ILE A 47 -6.69 2.18 6.71
CA ILE A 47 -5.74 3.10 6.07
C ILE A 47 -4.39 2.43 5.81
N PHE A 48 -3.91 1.61 6.76
CA PHE A 48 -2.69 0.82 6.55
C PHE A 48 -2.84 -0.20 5.42
N ARG A 49 -3.94 -0.96 5.39
CA ARG A 49 -4.22 -1.94 4.32
C ARG A 49 -4.27 -1.27 2.95
N VAL A 50 -4.90 -0.10 2.82
CA VAL A 50 -4.91 0.69 1.58
C VAL A 50 -3.49 1.08 1.16
N ALA A 51 -2.70 1.65 2.06
CA ALA A 51 -1.33 2.06 1.77
C ALA A 51 -0.46 0.87 1.34
N ALA A 52 -0.59 -0.26 2.03
CA ALA A 52 0.17 -1.46 1.73
C ALA A 52 -0.19 -2.05 0.36
N ARG A 53 -1.49 -2.09 -0.02
CA ARG A 53 -1.92 -2.49 -1.38
C ARG A 53 -1.31 -1.61 -2.47
N LEU A 54 -1.31 -0.29 -2.27
CA LEU A 54 -0.72 0.65 -3.22
C LEU A 54 0.79 0.40 -3.41
N VAL A 55 1.51 0.17 -2.31
CA VAL A 55 2.96 -0.11 -2.36
C VAL A 55 3.25 -1.42 -3.08
N ILE A 56 2.43 -2.45 -2.86
CA ILE A 56 2.59 -3.75 -3.50
C ILE A 56 2.39 -3.64 -5.00
N GLY A 57 1.29 -3.03 -5.44
CA GLY A 57 1.03 -2.80 -6.86
C GLY A 57 2.15 -1.99 -7.52
N TYR A 58 2.73 -1.01 -6.82
CA TYR A 58 3.90 -0.28 -7.30
C TYR A 58 5.14 -1.17 -7.51
N VAL A 59 5.46 -2.04 -6.55
CA VAL A 59 6.62 -2.94 -6.64
C VAL A 59 6.41 -4.04 -7.69
N GLU A 60 5.20 -4.59 -7.79
CA GLU A 60 4.83 -5.61 -8.78
C GLU A 60 4.89 -5.06 -10.21
N ASN A 61 4.26 -3.90 -10.47
CA ASN A 61 4.30 -3.25 -11.79
C ASN A 61 5.73 -2.89 -12.19
N SER A 62 6.53 -2.38 -11.25
CA SER A 62 7.94 -2.05 -11.51
C SER A 62 8.79 -3.27 -11.87
N ARG A 63 8.34 -4.50 -11.60
CA ARG A 63 9.08 -5.74 -11.85
C ARG A 63 8.55 -6.54 -13.04
N SER A 64 7.29 -6.34 -13.44
CA SER A 64 6.68 -7.00 -14.60
C SER A 64 7.00 -6.31 -15.93
N GLU A 65 7.29 -5.01 -15.95
CA GLU A 65 7.55 -4.22 -17.18
C GLU A 65 8.97 -4.38 -17.80
N ASN A 66 9.55 -5.59 -17.84
CA ASN A 66 10.85 -5.88 -18.48
C ASN A 66 12.10 -5.16 -17.92
N GLY A 67 12.01 -4.49 -16.78
CA GLY A 67 13.15 -3.86 -16.12
C GLY A 67 13.09 -4.05 -14.62
N VAL A 68 14.00 -4.84 -14.04
CA VAL A 68 14.20 -4.82 -12.58
C VAL A 68 14.79 -3.46 -12.24
N SER A 69 13.93 -2.49 -11.95
CA SER A 69 14.35 -1.16 -11.54
C SER A 69 15.08 -1.30 -10.20
N THR A 70 16.41 -1.16 -10.20
CA THR A 70 17.24 -1.27 -8.99
C THR A 70 16.96 -0.16 -7.98
N SER A 71 16.29 0.91 -8.42
CA SER A 71 15.78 2.00 -7.58
C SER A 71 14.49 1.64 -6.83
N VAL A 72 13.80 0.57 -7.21
CA VAL A 72 12.58 0.11 -6.54
C VAL A 72 12.94 -0.92 -5.48
N MET A 73 12.29 -0.83 -4.32
CA MET A 73 12.46 -1.78 -3.22
C MET A 73 12.29 -3.23 -3.72
N SER A 74 13.13 -4.15 -3.24
CA SER A 74 12.95 -5.56 -3.57
C SER A 74 11.69 -6.14 -2.95
N GLU A 75 11.14 -7.19 -3.55
CA GLU A 75 10.00 -7.92 -3.00
C GLU A 75 10.28 -8.40 -1.57
N GLU A 76 11.52 -8.84 -1.32
CA GLU A 76 11.95 -9.34 -0.01
C GLU A 76 12.04 -8.21 1.02
N ALA A 77 12.57 -7.04 0.61
CA ALA A 77 12.61 -5.86 1.45
C ALA A 77 11.19 -5.32 1.73
N LEU A 78 10.28 -5.42 0.75
CA LEU A 78 8.88 -5.05 0.91
C LEU A 78 8.18 -5.96 1.93
N LYS A 79 8.31 -7.29 1.78
CA LYS A 79 7.75 -8.26 2.74
C LYS A 79 8.24 -7.99 4.16
N GLN A 80 9.53 -7.70 4.32
CA GLN A 80 10.10 -7.35 5.63
C GLN A 80 9.52 -6.04 6.17
N SER A 81 9.43 -5.00 5.34
CA SER A 81 8.85 -3.69 5.71
C SER A 81 7.40 -3.85 6.16
N LEU A 82 6.58 -4.53 5.36
CA LEU A 82 5.17 -4.80 5.66
C LEU A 82 5.01 -5.59 6.97
N SER A 83 5.84 -6.60 7.22
CA SER A 83 5.81 -7.37 8.47
C SER A 83 6.08 -6.48 9.70
N ILE A 84 7.07 -5.59 9.64
CA ILE A 84 7.36 -4.62 10.70
C ILE A 84 6.15 -3.71 10.95
N TRP A 85 5.58 -3.17 9.88
CA TRP A 85 4.42 -2.28 9.98
C TRP A 85 3.16 -3.00 10.49
N CYS A 86 2.91 -4.25 10.08
CA CYS A 86 1.83 -5.06 10.66
C CYS A 86 1.97 -5.18 12.18
N GLY A 87 3.19 -5.40 12.68
CA GLY A 87 3.47 -5.39 14.12
C GLY A 87 3.14 -4.07 14.82
N HIS A 88 3.38 -2.92 14.18
CA HIS A 88 3.02 -1.61 14.74
C HIS A 88 1.50 -1.36 14.82
N TYR A 89 0.75 -1.99 13.92
CA TYR A 89 -0.71 -1.92 13.80
C TYR A 89 -1.44 -3.07 14.52
N GLY A 90 -0.71 -4.06 15.05
CA GLY A 90 -1.31 -5.22 15.71
C GLY A 90 -2.04 -6.16 14.74
N LEU A 91 -1.64 -6.18 13.47
CA LEU A 91 -2.22 -7.01 12.42
C LEU A 91 -1.37 -8.26 12.20
N ASP A 92 -2.02 -9.35 11.79
CA ASP A 92 -1.32 -10.54 11.31
C ASP A 92 -0.73 -10.25 9.93
N ALA A 93 0.61 -10.34 9.84
CA ALA A 93 1.32 -10.11 8.59
C ALA A 93 0.93 -11.14 7.54
N ASP A 94 0.63 -12.39 7.91
CA ASP A 94 0.27 -13.44 6.95
C ASP A 94 -1.15 -13.22 6.40
N GLU A 95 -2.09 -12.71 7.19
CA GLU A 95 -3.43 -12.31 6.69
C GLU A 95 -3.29 -11.16 5.68
N VAL A 96 -2.54 -10.13 6.07
CA VAL A 96 -2.31 -8.95 5.25
C VAL A 96 -1.57 -9.35 3.95
N LEU A 97 -0.55 -10.21 4.05
CA LEU A 97 0.24 -10.70 2.93
C LEU A 97 -0.49 -11.71 2.03
N SER A 98 -1.38 -12.52 2.58
CA SER A 98 -2.16 -13.52 1.83
C SER A 98 -3.30 -12.89 1.02
N ASP A 99 -3.91 -11.81 1.53
CA ASP A 99 -4.80 -10.95 0.74
C ASP A 99 -4.09 -10.37 -0.49
N TYR A 100 -2.77 -10.20 -0.46
CA TYR A 100 -1.95 -9.78 -1.59
C TYR A 100 -1.58 -10.93 -2.55
N MET A 101 -1.36 -12.15 -2.04
CA MET A 101 -1.00 -13.31 -2.88
C MET A 101 -2.16 -13.88 -3.70
N ARG A 102 -3.40 -13.38 -3.51
CA ARG A 102 -4.47 -13.54 -4.50
C ARG A 102 -4.17 -12.64 -5.70
N VAL A 103 -3.21 -13.11 -6.49
CA VAL A 103 -2.79 -12.68 -7.83
C VAL A 103 -3.64 -11.54 -8.39
N ILE A 104 -3.12 -10.30 -8.31
CA ILE A 104 -3.52 -9.24 -9.23
C ILE A 104 -2.81 -9.58 -10.56
N GLU A 105 -3.44 -10.45 -11.35
CA GLU A 105 -2.87 -11.03 -12.57
C GLU A 105 -2.72 -9.96 -13.67
N ASP A 106 -3.59 -8.97 -13.63
CA ASP A 106 -3.42 -7.63 -14.18
C ASP A 106 -4.28 -6.66 -13.34
N GLY A 107 -3.95 -5.37 -13.35
CA GLY A 107 -4.74 -4.35 -12.64
C GLY A 107 -6.16 -4.13 -13.19
N THR A 108 -6.65 -4.99 -14.10
CA THR A 108 -7.97 -4.84 -14.74
C THR A 108 -9.13 -5.31 -13.88
N HIS A 109 -8.89 -5.81 -12.66
CA HIS A 109 -9.96 -6.11 -11.71
C HIS A 109 -10.13 -5.03 -10.62
N LEU A 110 -9.48 -3.88 -10.80
CA LEU A 110 -9.61 -2.71 -9.92
C LEU A 110 -10.64 -1.67 -10.42
N TRP A 111 -11.46 -2.02 -11.44
CA TRP A 111 -12.58 -1.22 -11.95
C TRP A 111 -13.91 -1.96 -11.83
#